data_AF-A0A6G1GDW2-F1
#
_entry.id   AF-A0A6G1GDW2-F1
#
_cell.length_a   1.000
_cell.length_b   1.000
_cell.length_c   1.000
_cell.angle_alpha   90.00
_cell.angle_beta   90.00
_cell.angle_gamma   90.00
#
_symmetry.space_group_name_H-M   'P 1'
#
loop_
_entity.id
_entity.type
_entity.pdbx_description
1 polymer ?
#
loop_
_entity_poly.entity_id
_entity_poly.type
_entity_poly.pdbx_seq_one_letter_code
_entity_poly.pdbx_strand_id
1 'polypeptide(L)'
;DPRPPIVRFRSPPKKPLSVTDMVSPSWCELQYLFTLGKHGRKLQTPAMKQGSAVHKELEDQVFQYVPVSVSTREDTWGLKIWNAIQGFRTLANTGMTREMEIWGTIDGQIINGIIDEISYKCPDEKLETLVRNVEDKQRAAALAAENGATESTAEDTTTQRKIYITDVKTRGRKTIPKGSSLKPTFVQLMLYWRLLGDLASDRVDPRIIFERYRLNPSKPFSDSFIEDVAKLDYNFKTTSTQDEEAPFQASPDARSELFENDNLQDLWSLMIRELKTIIPNQDALGKVLHVEFRSQSDGSIIGSKSFVYNANTIDRYVKDTLRFWKGDREPKGVEIEDAFKCRICEFAEDCSWRQNKIGEAVQRFRTRSIASGQPGG
;
A
#
# COMPACT_ATOMS: atom_id res chain seq x y z
N ASP A 1 23.41 17.71 9.70
CA ASP A 1 23.25 16.37 10.31
C ASP A 1 23.52 15.32 9.23
N PRO A 2 24.69 14.65 9.28
CA PRO A 2 25.15 13.71 8.23
C PRO A 2 24.57 12.30 8.38
N ARG A 3 23.77 12.02 9.42
CA ARG A 3 23.21 10.69 9.64
C ARG A 3 22.28 10.27 8.49
N PRO A 4 22.17 8.97 8.18
CA PRO A 4 21.23 8.48 7.18
C PRO A 4 19.78 8.91 7.42
N PRO A 5 18.96 9.10 6.37
CA PRO A 5 17.55 9.46 6.52
C PRO A 5 16.77 8.52 7.44
N ILE A 6 17.02 7.21 7.38
CA ILE A 6 16.32 6.23 8.20
C ILE A 6 16.61 6.43 9.69
N VAL A 7 17.87 6.70 10.04
CA VAL A 7 18.30 6.98 11.41
C VAL A 7 17.67 8.26 11.94
N ARG A 8 17.64 9.30 11.10
CA ARG A 8 17.11 10.62 11.48
C ARG A 8 15.60 10.60 11.66
N PHE A 9 14.87 9.92 10.78
CA PHE A 9 13.43 10.11 10.67
C PHE A 9 12.59 8.88 11.01
N ARG A 10 13.17 7.67 11.06
CA ARG A 10 12.41 6.41 11.20
C ARG A 10 12.99 5.41 12.20
N SER A 11 14.05 5.76 12.95
CA SER A 11 14.48 4.99 14.12
C SER A 11 13.60 5.26 15.35
N PRO A 12 13.46 4.28 16.28
CA PRO A 12 12.78 4.47 17.55
C PRO A 12 13.25 5.74 18.28
N PRO A 13 12.34 6.52 18.92
CA PRO A 13 10.92 6.26 19.16
C PRO A 13 9.98 6.68 18.01
N LYS A 14 10.51 7.10 16.84
CA LYS A 14 9.68 7.47 15.69
C LYS A 14 8.98 6.25 15.10
N LYS A 15 7.94 6.45 14.28
CA LYS A 15 7.30 5.36 13.53
C LYS A 15 8.29 4.72 12.53
N PRO A 16 8.16 3.42 12.22
CA PRO A 16 8.92 2.78 11.15
C PRO A 16 8.52 3.36 9.78
N LEU A 17 9.13 2.85 8.71
CA LEU A 17 8.76 3.25 7.35
C LEU A 17 7.29 2.92 7.07
N SER A 18 6.69 3.73 6.22
CA SER A 18 5.38 3.45 5.64
C SER A 18 5.50 3.26 4.13
N VAL A 19 4.48 2.67 3.50
CA VAL A 19 4.39 2.62 2.03
C VAL A 19 4.45 4.04 1.45
N THR A 20 3.84 5.02 2.11
CA THR A 20 3.97 6.44 1.76
C THR A 20 5.42 6.94 1.80
N ASP A 21 6.23 6.47 2.73
CA ASP A 21 7.67 6.81 2.82
C ASP A 21 8.49 6.14 1.71
N MET A 22 8.07 4.97 1.23
CA MET A 22 8.67 4.31 0.08
C MET A 22 8.28 4.96 -1.23
N VAL A 23 7.08 5.54 -1.32
CA VAL A 23 6.50 6.07 -2.56
C VAL A 23 6.74 7.56 -2.75
N SER A 24 6.63 8.37 -1.69
CA SER A 24 6.80 9.83 -1.77
C SER A 24 8.12 10.30 -2.39
N PRO A 25 9.28 9.64 -2.15
CA PRO A 25 10.55 10.02 -2.76
C PRO A 25 10.63 9.74 -4.27
N SER A 26 9.72 8.93 -4.84
CA SER A 26 9.76 8.48 -6.25
C SER A 26 9.78 9.61 -7.27
N TRP A 27 9.29 10.80 -6.89
CA TRP A 27 9.29 11.98 -7.72
C TRP A 27 10.56 12.83 -7.54
N CYS A 28 10.97 13.10 -6.29
CA CYS A 28 12.18 13.87 -5.98
C CYS A 28 12.61 13.58 -4.55
N GLU A 29 13.70 12.85 -4.38
CA GLU A 29 14.20 12.44 -3.06
C GLU A 29 14.77 13.63 -2.28
N LEU A 30 15.38 14.59 -2.99
CA LEU A 30 15.87 15.84 -2.40
C LEU A 30 14.74 16.64 -1.76
N GLN A 31 13.64 16.86 -2.50
CA GLN A 31 12.49 17.59 -1.98
C GLN A 31 11.90 16.88 -0.76
N TYR A 32 11.78 15.56 -0.82
CA TYR A 32 11.27 14.77 0.28
C TYR A 32 12.20 14.82 1.51
N LEU A 33 13.52 14.72 1.31
CA LEU A 33 14.52 14.84 2.37
C LEU A 33 14.49 16.23 3.01
N PHE A 34 14.35 17.30 2.23
CA PHE A 34 14.22 18.66 2.74
C PHE A 34 12.93 18.85 3.54
N THR A 35 11.80 18.32 3.05
CA THR A 35 10.53 18.32 3.82
C THR A 35 10.70 17.62 5.16
N LEU A 36 11.33 16.44 5.20
CA LEU A 36 11.60 15.74 6.45
C LEU A 36 12.57 16.51 7.35
N GLY A 37 13.61 17.14 6.78
CA GLY A 37 14.56 17.95 7.53
C GLY A 37 13.93 19.17 8.19
N LYS A 38 13.03 19.85 7.48
CA LYS A 38 12.35 21.07 7.96
C LYS A 38 11.20 20.78 8.92
N HIS A 39 10.42 19.73 8.67
CA HIS A 39 9.15 19.49 9.38
C HIS A 39 9.10 18.16 10.16
N GLY A 40 10.09 17.28 10.02
CA GLY A 40 10.11 15.94 10.60
C GLY A 40 9.16 14.93 9.93
N ARG A 41 8.13 15.43 9.22
CA ARG A 41 7.12 14.67 8.47
C ARG A 41 6.60 15.50 7.29
N LYS A 42 5.95 14.84 6.33
CA LYS A 42 5.18 15.52 5.29
C LYS A 42 3.96 16.21 5.92
N LEU A 43 3.80 17.50 5.68
CA LEU A 43 2.64 18.26 6.14
C LEU A 43 1.42 17.97 5.27
N GLN A 44 0.23 17.95 5.88
CA GLN A 44 -1.03 17.85 5.14
C GLN A 44 -1.34 19.18 4.45
N THR A 45 -1.53 19.13 3.14
CA THR A 45 -2.02 20.26 2.35
C THR A 45 -3.55 20.29 2.33
N PRO A 46 -4.19 21.42 1.97
CA PRO A 46 -5.65 21.47 1.78
C PRO A 46 -6.16 20.39 0.82
N ALA A 47 -5.44 20.14 -0.28
CA ALA A 47 -5.77 19.08 -1.23
C ALA A 47 -5.66 17.67 -0.62
N MET A 48 -4.70 17.45 0.28
CA MET A 48 -4.61 16.18 1.02
C MET A 48 -5.78 16.00 1.98
N LYS A 49 -6.22 17.06 2.67
CA LYS A 49 -7.38 17.01 3.57
C LYS A 49 -8.68 16.70 2.82
N GLN A 50 -8.90 17.35 1.68
CA GLN A 50 -10.03 17.04 0.79
C GLN A 50 -9.96 15.59 0.29
N GLY A 51 -8.76 15.13 -0.07
CA GLY A 51 -8.55 13.72 -0.41
C GLY A 51 -8.95 12.77 0.72
N SER A 52 -8.51 13.02 1.95
CA SER A 52 -8.88 12.21 3.10
C SER A 52 -10.39 12.19 3.38
N ALA A 53 -11.12 13.27 3.08
CA ALA A 53 -12.58 13.28 3.20
C ALA A 53 -13.24 12.30 2.23
N VAL A 54 -12.80 12.26 0.97
CA VAL A 54 -13.31 11.29 -0.03
C VAL A 54 -13.01 9.85 0.39
N HIS A 55 -11.81 9.56 0.91
CA HIS A 55 -11.49 8.22 1.42
C HIS A 55 -12.39 7.84 2.60
N LYS A 56 -12.60 8.77 3.54
CA LYS A 56 -13.49 8.55 4.66
C LYS A 56 -14.93 8.25 4.20
N GLU A 57 -15.46 9.00 3.24
CA GLU A 57 -16.78 8.73 2.67
C GLU A 57 -16.88 7.35 2.00
N LEU A 58 -15.77 6.83 1.45
CA LEU A 58 -15.71 5.49 0.89
C LEU A 58 -15.62 4.43 1.98
N GLU A 59 -14.81 4.65 3.02
CA GLU A 59 -14.72 3.81 4.20
C GLU A 59 -16.10 3.67 4.88
N ASP A 60 -16.81 4.79 5.07
CA ASP A 60 -18.14 4.87 5.69
C ASP A 60 -19.25 4.15 4.89
N GLN A 61 -18.98 3.72 3.65
CA GLN A 61 -19.87 2.85 2.86
C GLN A 61 -19.76 1.38 3.28
N VAL A 62 -18.61 0.98 3.80
CA VAL A 62 -18.33 -0.41 4.18
C VAL A 62 -18.44 -0.57 5.70
N PHE A 63 -17.93 0.41 6.46
CA PHE A 63 -17.86 0.34 7.91
C PHE A 63 -18.68 1.43 8.58
N GLN A 64 -19.14 1.12 9.79
CA GLN A 64 -19.66 2.12 10.71
C GLN A 64 -18.59 2.42 11.77
N TYR A 65 -18.31 3.71 11.99
CA TYR A 65 -17.44 4.12 13.09
C TYR A 65 -18.09 3.79 14.44
N VAL A 66 -17.38 3.02 15.26
CA VAL A 66 -17.77 2.75 16.65
C VAL A 66 -16.60 3.08 17.57
N PRO A 67 -16.80 3.92 18.60
CA PRO A 67 -15.74 4.24 19.55
C PRO A 67 -15.41 3.03 20.42
N VAL A 68 -14.11 2.76 20.60
CA VAL A 68 -13.58 1.71 21.47
C VAL A 68 -12.62 2.33 22.47
N SER A 69 -12.80 2.02 23.75
CA SER A 69 -11.92 2.49 24.82
C SER A 69 -10.61 1.71 24.81
N VAL A 70 -9.48 2.41 24.62
CA VAL A 70 -8.13 1.83 24.68
C VAL A 70 -7.36 2.46 25.84
N SER A 71 -6.85 1.62 26.75
CA SER A 71 -6.13 2.08 27.95
C SER A 71 -4.63 1.76 27.88
N THR A 72 -4.27 0.72 27.13
CA THR A 72 -2.88 0.29 26.95
C THR A 72 -2.41 0.43 25.50
N ARG A 73 -1.09 0.35 25.32
CA ARG A 73 -0.48 0.31 23.98
C ARG A 73 -0.81 -1.01 23.28
N GLU A 74 -0.98 -2.07 24.07
CA GLU A 74 -1.46 -3.36 23.63
C GLU A 74 -2.89 -3.28 23.12
N ASP A 75 -3.83 -2.65 23.84
CA ASP A 75 -5.23 -2.44 23.38
C ASP A 75 -5.26 -1.66 22.06
N THR A 76 -4.43 -0.63 21.92
CA THR A 76 -4.34 0.16 20.68
C THR A 76 -3.91 -0.70 19.50
N TRP A 77 -3.00 -1.66 19.71
CA TRP A 77 -2.58 -2.62 18.69
C TRP A 77 -3.57 -3.75 18.49
N GLY A 78 -4.23 -4.19 19.56
CA GLY A 78 -5.32 -5.16 19.51
C GLY A 78 -6.43 -4.64 18.60
N LEU A 79 -6.82 -3.37 18.73
CA LEU A 79 -7.82 -2.74 17.87
C LEU A 79 -7.41 -2.75 16.38
N LYS A 80 -6.12 -2.54 16.09
CA LYS A 80 -5.60 -2.56 14.72
C LYS A 80 -5.69 -3.95 14.10
N ILE A 81 -5.26 -4.97 14.84
CA ILE A 81 -5.32 -6.37 14.40
C ILE A 81 -6.79 -6.82 14.27
N TRP A 82 -7.63 -6.42 15.21
CA TRP A 82 -9.07 -6.69 15.17
C TRP A 82 -9.72 -6.07 13.93
N ASN A 83 -9.45 -4.80 13.63
CA ASN A 83 -9.96 -4.15 12.42
C ASN A 83 -9.51 -4.87 11.14
N ALA A 84 -8.28 -5.41 11.11
CA ALA A 84 -7.82 -6.22 9.99
C ALA A 84 -8.60 -7.56 9.88
N ILE A 85 -8.82 -8.27 10.99
CA ILE A 85 -9.68 -9.47 11.05
C ILE A 85 -11.07 -9.15 10.52
N GLN A 86 -11.69 -8.07 11.01
CA GLN A 86 -13.02 -7.65 10.56
C GLN A 86 -13.01 -7.34 9.07
N GLY A 87 -11.99 -6.63 8.57
CA GLY A 87 -11.89 -6.35 7.15
C GLY A 87 -11.74 -7.61 6.28
N PHE A 88 -11.05 -8.66 6.75
CA PHE A 88 -10.97 -9.95 6.06
C PHE A 88 -12.33 -10.66 6.05
N ARG A 89 -13.03 -10.72 7.19
CA ARG A 89 -14.38 -11.27 7.27
C ARG A 89 -15.36 -10.53 6.38
N THR A 90 -15.29 -9.20 6.38
CA THR A 90 -16.06 -8.34 5.48
C THR A 90 -15.79 -8.68 4.02
N LEU A 91 -14.52 -8.79 3.61
CA LEU A 91 -14.17 -9.22 2.26
C LEU A 91 -14.77 -10.58 1.92
N ALA A 92 -14.68 -11.57 2.82
CA ALA A 92 -15.23 -12.90 2.62
C ALA A 92 -16.76 -12.88 2.43
N ASN A 93 -17.47 -12.11 3.24
CA ASN A 93 -18.94 -12.10 3.28
C ASN A 93 -19.56 -11.22 2.18
N THR A 94 -18.96 -10.08 1.88
CA THR A 94 -19.60 -9.04 1.03
C THR A 94 -18.88 -8.83 -0.28
N GLY A 95 -17.66 -9.35 -0.38
CA GLY A 95 -16.84 -9.33 -1.59
C GLY A 95 -15.97 -8.10 -1.79
N MET A 96 -15.97 -7.15 -0.83
CA MET A 96 -14.98 -6.08 -0.76
C MET A 96 -14.73 -5.59 0.66
N THR A 97 -13.59 -4.96 0.87
CA THR A 97 -13.21 -4.26 2.10
C THR A 97 -12.37 -3.02 1.77
N ARG A 98 -12.29 -2.06 2.68
CA ARG A 98 -11.58 -0.78 2.48
C ARG A 98 -10.67 -0.43 3.66
N GLU A 99 -9.73 0.49 3.42
CA GLU A 99 -8.82 1.03 4.45
C GLU A 99 -8.14 -0.05 5.32
N MET A 100 -7.73 -1.15 4.67
CA MET A 100 -7.13 -2.30 5.35
C MET A 100 -5.70 -2.01 5.78
N GLU A 101 -5.43 -1.99 7.09
CA GLU A 101 -4.07 -1.87 7.60
C GLU A 101 -3.24 -3.12 7.23
N ILE A 102 -2.00 -2.89 6.78
CA ILE A 102 -1.08 -3.96 6.42
C ILE A 102 0.31 -3.70 7.03
N TRP A 103 0.96 -4.77 7.48
CA TRP A 103 2.30 -4.75 8.05
C TRP A 103 3.17 -5.79 7.38
N GLY A 104 4.42 -5.44 7.11
CA GLY A 104 5.38 -6.40 6.62
C GLY A 104 6.81 -5.95 6.85
N THR A 105 7.74 -6.80 6.40
CA THR A 105 9.17 -6.52 6.46
C THR A 105 9.78 -6.57 5.07
N ILE A 106 10.63 -5.61 4.75
CA ILE A 106 11.37 -5.56 3.48
C ILE A 106 12.82 -5.21 3.80
N ASP A 107 13.75 -6.12 3.48
CA ASP A 107 15.20 -5.93 3.68
C ASP A 107 15.55 -5.45 5.12
N GLY A 108 14.94 -6.15 6.09
CA GLY A 108 15.10 -5.89 7.53
C GLY A 108 14.36 -4.66 8.06
N GLN A 109 13.60 -3.93 7.24
CA GLN A 109 12.82 -2.77 7.67
C GLN A 109 11.34 -3.09 7.77
N ILE A 110 10.70 -2.67 8.86
CA ILE A 110 9.23 -2.73 8.99
C ILE A 110 8.62 -1.64 8.11
N ILE A 111 7.60 -2.04 7.34
CA ILE A 111 6.83 -1.16 6.47
C ILE A 111 5.35 -1.33 6.78
N ASN A 112 4.69 -0.21 7.10
CA ASN A 112 3.24 -0.17 7.32
C ASN A 112 2.53 0.43 6.11
N GLY A 113 1.33 -0.07 5.83
CA GLY A 113 0.47 0.44 4.76
C GLY A 113 -0.99 0.48 5.16
N ILE A 114 -1.78 1.16 4.35
CA ILE A 114 -3.24 1.10 4.38
C ILE A 114 -3.70 0.90 2.94
N ILE A 115 -4.35 -0.22 2.67
CA ILE A 115 -4.83 -0.58 1.34
C ILE A 115 -6.25 -0.03 1.19
N ASP A 116 -6.45 0.90 0.24
CA ASP A 116 -7.71 1.62 0.09
C ASP A 116 -8.89 0.68 -0.18
N GLU A 117 -8.71 -0.33 -1.03
CA GLU A 117 -9.74 -1.32 -1.36
C GLU A 117 -9.14 -2.67 -1.77
N ILE A 118 -9.76 -3.74 -1.28
CA ILE A 118 -9.54 -5.12 -1.73
C ILE A 118 -10.90 -5.71 -2.12
N SER A 119 -11.00 -6.37 -3.27
CA SER A 119 -12.26 -6.97 -3.74
C SER A 119 -12.04 -8.25 -4.55
N TYR A 120 -13.03 -9.14 -4.57
CA TYR A 120 -13.07 -10.28 -5.49
C TYR A 120 -13.40 -9.88 -6.94
N LYS A 121 -13.91 -8.67 -7.17
CA LYS A 121 -14.28 -8.21 -8.51
C LYS A 121 -13.03 -7.88 -9.32
N CYS A 122 -12.85 -8.56 -10.45
CA CYS A 122 -11.75 -8.24 -11.36
C CYS A 122 -11.93 -6.83 -11.95
N PRO A 123 -10.91 -5.95 -11.86
CA PRO A 123 -11.01 -4.59 -12.38
C PRO A 123 -10.84 -4.53 -13.91
N ASP A 124 -10.24 -5.55 -14.54
CA ASP A 124 -10.03 -5.62 -15.99
C ASP A 124 -9.92 -7.08 -16.46
N GLU A 125 -11.07 -7.67 -16.80
CA GLU A 125 -11.21 -9.06 -17.26
C GLU A 125 -10.38 -9.36 -18.52
N LYS A 126 -10.22 -8.37 -19.41
CA LYS A 126 -9.44 -8.52 -20.64
C LYS A 126 -7.96 -8.65 -20.28
N LEU A 127 -7.46 -7.77 -19.42
CA LEU A 127 -6.07 -7.83 -18.98
C LEU A 127 -5.78 -9.08 -18.15
N GLU A 128 -6.70 -9.50 -17.28
CA GLU A 128 -6.56 -10.74 -16.49
C GLU A 128 -6.49 -11.97 -17.40
N THR A 129 -7.35 -12.03 -18.43
CA THR A 129 -7.30 -13.11 -19.43
C THR A 129 -5.96 -13.12 -20.18
N LEU A 130 -5.43 -11.95 -20.55
CA LEU A 130 -4.12 -11.86 -21.20
C LEU A 130 -3.00 -12.34 -20.28
N VAL A 131 -3.02 -11.96 -19.01
CA VAL A 131 -2.03 -12.41 -18.00
C VAL A 131 -2.07 -13.93 -17.87
N ARG A 132 -3.27 -14.51 -17.66
CA ARG A 132 -3.45 -15.96 -17.57
C ARG A 132 -2.91 -16.67 -18.80
N ASN A 133 -3.26 -16.21 -20.01
CA ASN A 133 -2.78 -16.82 -21.25
C ASN A 133 -1.25 -16.79 -21.39
N VAL A 134 -0.58 -15.74 -20.90
CA VAL A 134 0.89 -15.65 -20.90
C VAL A 134 1.48 -16.64 -19.91
N GLU A 135 0.90 -16.75 -18.71
CA GLU A 135 1.34 -17.67 -17.66
C GLU A 135 1.17 -19.13 -18.05
N ASP A 136 0.03 -19.49 -18.66
CA ASP A 136 -0.24 -20.84 -19.13
C ASP A 136 0.75 -21.25 -20.23
N LYS A 137 1.07 -20.34 -21.16
CA LYS A 137 2.09 -20.57 -22.18
C LYS A 137 3.49 -20.75 -21.57
N GLN A 138 3.83 -19.95 -20.55
CA GLN A 138 5.11 -20.08 -19.86
C GLN A 138 5.21 -21.39 -19.08
N ARG A 139 4.14 -21.79 -18.37
CA ARG A 139 4.05 -23.08 -17.65
C ARG A 139 4.16 -24.25 -18.62
N ALA A 140 3.42 -24.24 -19.73
CA ALA A 140 3.50 -25.27 -20.75
C ALA A 140 4.90 -25.37 -21.40
N ALA A 141 5.54 -24.23 -21.68
CA ALA A 141 6.91 -24.20 -22.21
C ALA A 141 7.94 -24.73 -21.20
N ALA A 142 7.80 -24.41 -19.91
CA ALA A 142 8.68 -24.93 -18.87
C ALA A 142 8.53 -26.45 -18.70
N LEU A 143 7.29 -26.95 -18.67
CA LEU A 143 7.00 -28.39 -18.60
C LEU A 143 7.55 -29.16 -19.81
N ALA A 144 7.41 -28.59 -21.02
CA ALA A 144 7.96 -29.18 -22.24
C ALA A 144 9.50 -29.18 -22.28
N ALA A 145 10.15 -28.24 -21.57
CA ALA A 145 11.60 -28.18 -21.45
C ALA A 145 12.15 -29.18 -20.41
N GLU A 146 11.38 -29.52 -19.38
CA GLU A 146 11.78 -30.46 -18.33
C GLU A 146 11.45 -31.93 -18.65
N ASN A 147 10.33 -32.20 -19.33
CA ASN A 147 9.92 -33.56 -19.68
C ASN A 147 9.95 -33.78 -21.20
N GLY A 148 10.89 -34.60 -21.66
CA GLY A 148 10.84 -35.20 -22.99
C GLY A 148 9.59 -36.07 -23.12
N ALA A 149 8.52 -35.48 -23.66
CA ALA A 149 7.28 -36.09 -24.13
C ALA A 149 6.71 -37.25 -23.27
N THR A 150 5.87 -36.90 -22.30
CA THR A 150 4.72 -37.75 -21.93
C THR A 150 3.54 -36.86 -21.59
N GLU A 151 2.42 -37.09 -22.28
CA GLU A 151 1.13 -36.46 -22.01
C GLU A 151 0.68 -36.81 -20.58
N SER A 152 0.74 -35.83 -19.67
CA SER A 152 0.00 -35.86 -18.42
C SER A 152 -1.25 -35.00 -18.59
N THR A 153 -2.41 -35.62 -18.51
CA THR A 153 -3.72 -34.98 -18.39
C THR A 153 -3.67 -33.87 -17.35
N ALA A 154 -3.81 -32.62 -17.81
CA ALA A 154 -3.92 -31.45 -16.95
C ALA A 154 -5.18 -31.61 -16.10
N GLU A 155 -5.00 -32.02 -14.84
CA GLU A 155 -6.04 -31.88 -13.83
C GLU A 155 -6.47 -30.42 -13.82
N ASP A 156 -7.77 -30.22 -14.01
CA ASP A 156 -8.45 -28.93 -14.03
C ASP A 156 -8.09 -28.16 -12.76
N THR A 157 -7.12 -27.25 -12.86
CA THR A 157 -6.71 -26.39 -11.76
C THR A 157 -7.92 -25.52 -11.44
N THR A 158 -8.69 -25.98 -10.45
CA THR A 158 -9.87 -25.32 -9.88
C THR A 158 -9.68 -23.82 -9.94
N THR A 159 -10.59 -23.11 -10.61
CA THR A 159 -10.58 -21.66 -10.77
C THR A 159 -10.61 -20.99 -9.40
N GLN A 160 -9.42 -20.81 -8.81
CA GLN A 160 -9.28 -20.26 -7.49
C GLN A 160 -9.74 -18.80 -7.53
N ARG A 161 -10.63 -18.43 -6.61
CA ARG A 161 -11.16 -17.07 -6.51
C ARG A 161 -10.01 -16.11 -6.22
N LYS A 162 -9.78 -15.15 -7.12
CA LYS A 162 -8.73 -14.13 -6.97
C LYS A 162 -9.26 -12.88 -6.27
N ILE A 163 -8.38 -12.22 -5.51
CA ILE A 163 -8.61 -10.89 -4.97
C ILE A 163 -7.78 -9.85 -5.72
N TYR A 164 -8.29 -8.63 -5.81
CA TYR A 164 -7.69 -7.52 -6.52
C TYR A 164 -7.57 -6.31 -5.60
N ILE A 165 -6.50 -5.54 -5.79
CA ILE A 165 -6.20 -4.34 -5.01
C ILE A 165 -6.49 -3.11 -5.87
N THR A 166 -7.27 -2.19 -5.30
CA THR A 166 -7.57 -0.89 -5.88
C THR A 166 -7.03 0.23 -4.97
N ASP A 167 -6.37 1.21 -5.58
CA ASP A 167 -5.96 2.45 -4.93
C ASP A 167 -6.80 3.60 -5.48
N VAL A 168 -7.31 4.46 -4.60
CA VAL A 168 -8.15 5.60 -4.94
C VAL A 168 -7.29 6.87 -4.89
N LYS A 169 -7.22 7.59 -6.01
CA LYS A 169 -6.50 8.87 -6.10
C LYS A 169 -7.42 10.02 -6.36
N THR A 170 -7.43 10.97 -5.44
CA THR A 170 -8.20 12.19 -5.60
C THR A 170 -7.45 13.25 -6.40
N ARG A 171 -8.17 14.00 -7.25
CA ARG A 171 -7.61 15.02 -8.14
C ARG A 171 -8.46 16.28 -8.14
N GLY A 172 -7.80 17.44 -8.09
CA GLY A 172 -8.47 18.73 -8.29
C GLY A 172 -8.78 19.04 -9.77
N ARG A 173 -8.04 18.44 -10.71
CA ARG A 173 -8.35 18.51 -12.15
C ARG A 173 -9.06 17.24 -12.59
N LYS A 174 -10.15 17.37 -13.35
CA LYS A 174 -10.93 16.25 -13.93
C LYS A 174 -10.21 15.61 -15.14
N THR A 175 -8.94 15.25 -14.98
CA THR A 175 -8.12 14.58 -16.01
C THR A 175 -7.19 13.54 -15.40
N ILE A 176 -7.03 12.40 -16.06
CA ILE A 176 -6.14 11.30 -15.62
C ILE A 176 -4.67 11.72 -15.84
N PRO A 177 -3.74 11.46 -14.88
CA PRO A 177 -2.32 11.76 -15.08
C PRO A 177 -1.73 10.85 -16.15
N LYS A 178 -0.71 11.33 -16.85
CA LYS A 178 -0.01 10.56 -17.90
C LYS A 178 1.47 10.38 -17.54
N GLY A 179 2.10 9.38 -18.15
CA GLY A 179 3.54 9.14 -18.06
C GLY A 179 4.06 8.91 -16.64
N SER A 180 5.21 9.51 -16.34
CA SER A 180 5.96 9.35 -15.08
C SER A 180 5.16 9.72 -13.83
N SER A 181 4.13 10.57 -13.96
CA SER A 181 3.28 10.98 -12.83
C SER A 181 2.45 9.84 -12.23
N LEU A 182 2.32 8.70 -12.91
CA LEU A 182 1.66 7.49 -12.40
C LEU A 182 2.62 6.53 -11.66
N LYS A 183 3.93 6.73 -11.78
CA LYS A 183 4.95 5.88 -11.13
C LYS A 183 4.72 5.72 -9.62
N PRO A 184 4.41 6.79 -8.83
CA PRO A 184 4.18 6.63 -7.40
C PRO A 184 3.00 5.69 -7.11
N THR A 185 1.88 5.86 -7.82
CA THR A 185 0.69 5.02 -7.69
C THR A 185 0.99 3.56 -8.04
N PHE A 186 1.70 3.31 -9.14
CA PHE A 186 2.02 1.94 -9.54
C PHE A 186 2.91 1.23 -8.53
N VAL A 187 3.93 1.93 -8.03
CA VAL A 187 4.80 1.41 -6.97
C VAL A 187 4.01 1.15 -5.70
N GLN A 188 3.12 2.05 -5.29
CA GLN A 188 2.28 1.90 -4.10
C GLN A 188 1.45 0.60 -4.16
N LEU A 189 0.73 0.39 -5.26
CA LEU A 189 -0.07 -0.82 -5.48
C LEU A 189 0.78 -2.09 -5.50
N MET A 190 1.96 -2.07 -6.15
CA MET A 190 2.87 -3.22 -6.15
C MET A 190 3.45 -3.51 -4.76
N LEU A 191 3.69 -2.48 -3.93
CA LEU A 191 4.10 -2.66 -2.54
C LEU A 191 2.99 -3.30 -1.71
N TYR A 192 1.74 -2.84 -1.87
CA TYR A 192 0.60 -3.45 -1.18
C TYR A 192 0.40 -4.91 -1.58
N TRP A 193 0.47 -5.22 -2.88
CA TRP A 193 0.41 -6.59 -3.38
C TRP A 193 1.49 -7.48 -2.72
N ARG A 194 2.73 -6.99 -2.67
CA ARG A 194 3.85 -7.72 -2.04
C ARG A 194 3.64 -7.90 -0.54
N LEU A 195 3.30 -6.84 0.18
CA LEU A 195 3.11 -6.88 1.64
C LEU A 195 1.98 -7.83 2.03
N LEU A 196 0.86 -7.80 1.30
CA LEU A 196 -0.26 -8.69 1.52
C LEU A 196 0.11 -10.15 1.24
N GLY A 197 0.84 -10.41 0.15
CA GLY A 197 1.33 -11.74 -0.19
C GLY A 197 2.36 -12.29 0.80
N ASP A 198 3.28 -11.46 1.29
CA ASP A 198 4.27 -11.85 2.30
C ASP A 198 3.60 -12.11 3.66
N LEU A 199 2.59 -11.32 4.05
CA LEU A 199 1.81 -11.56 5.28
C LEU A 199 1.02 -12.88 5.20
N ALA A 200 0.32 -13.12 4.09
CA ALA A 200 -0.45 -14.35 3.89
C ALA A 200 0.45 -15.61 3.84
N SER A 201 1.66 -15.47 3.31
CA SER A 201 2.66 -16.55 3.20
C SER A 201 3.49 -16.76 4.48
N ASP A 202 3.08 -16.15 5.61
CA ASP A 202 3.75 -16.28 6.91
C ASP A 202 5.23 -15.87 6.90
N ARG A 203 5.58 -14.89 6.04
CA ARG A 203 6.95 -14.33 5.94
C ARG A 203 7.15 -13.11 6.85
N VAL A 204 6.13 -12.72 7.60
CA VAL A 204 6.15 -11.57 8.49
C VAL A 204 6.17 -12.07 9.92
N ASP A 205 7.32 -11.98 10.57
CA ASP A 205 7.47 -12.32 11.98
C ASP A 205 6.85 -11.22 12.87
N PRO A 206 5.76 -11.49 13.60
CA PRO A 206 5.11 -10.49 14.47
C PRO A 206 6.01 -9.99 15.59
N ARG A 207 7.00 -10.78 16.03
CA ARG A 207 7.90 -10.40 17.14
C ARG A 207 8.70 -9.15 16.81
N ILE A 208 9.18 -9.05 15.57
CA ILE A 208 9.95 -7.90 15.09
C ILE A 208 9.07 -6.64 15.11
N ILE A 209 7.78 -6.77 14.75
CA ILE A 209 6.81 -5.67 14.80
C ILE A 209 6.56 -5.27 16.24
N PHE A 210 6.20 -6.21 17.11
CA PHE A 210 5.89 -5.91 18.51
C PHE A 210 7.08 -5.29 19.25
N GLU A 211 8.30 -5.79 19.02
CA GLU A 211 9.53 -5.21 19.55
C GLU A 211 9.74 -3.77 19.04
N ARG A 212 9.54 -3.53 17.74
CA ARG A 212 9.67 -2.19 17.14
C ARG A 212 8.74 -1.17 17.76
N TYR A 213 7.58 -1.64 18.22
CA TYR A 213 6.59 -0.85 18.94
C TYR A 213 6.71 -0.98 20.46
N ARG A 214 7.70 -1.68 21.01
CA ARG A 214 7.88 -1.89 22.45
C ARG A 214 6.60 -2.39 23.13
N LEU A 215 5.96 -3.38 22.54
CA LEU A 215 4.74 -4.02 23.04
C LEU A 215 5.12 -5.31 23.77
N ASN A 216 4.29 -5.71 24.74
CA ASN A 216 4.36 -7.07 25.29
C ASN A 216 3.30 -7.95 24.60
N PRO A 217 3.70 -8.92 23.75
CA PRO A 217 2.75 -9.71 22.97
C PRO A 217 1.84 -10.59 23.81
N SER A 218 2.30 -11.04 24.98
CA SER A 218 1.60 -11.97 25.87
C SER A 218 0.87 -11.25 27.01
N LYS A 219 0.87 -9.92 27.02
CA LYS A 219 0.13 -9.16 28.02
C LYS A 219 -1.36 -9.18 27.65
N PRO A 220 -2.25 -9.58 28.58
CA PRO A 220 -3.69 -9.54 28.34
C PRO A 220 -4.19 -8.12 28.03
N PHE A 221 -5.19 -8.02 27.17
CA PHE A 221 -5.91 -6.79 26.90
C PHE A 221 -6.70 -6.33 28.14
N SER A 222 -7.04 -5.04 28.18
CA SER A 222 -7.90 -4.53 29.25
C SER A 222 -9.34 -5.04 29.13
N ASP A 223 -10.00 -5.27 30.26
CA ASP A 223 -11.42 -5.68 30.30
C ASP A 223 -12.33 -4.69 29.56
N SER A 224 -12.06 -3.38 29.68
CA SER A 224 -12.81 -2.35 28.97
C SER A 224 -12.68 -2.46 27.45
N PHE A 225 -11.48 -2.81 26.97
CA PHE A 225 -11.25 -3.02 25.54
C PHE A 225 -12.01 -4.26 25.07
N ILE A 226 -11.89 -5.38 25.79
CA ILE A 226 -12.58 -6.63 25.46
C ILE A 226 -14.10 -6.41 25.46
N GLU A 227 -14.63 -5.69 26.45
CA GLU A 227 -16.06 -5.41 26.56
C GLU A 227 -16.56 -4.51 25.41
N ASP A 228 -15.84 -3.44 25.07
CA ASP A 228 -16.22 -2.55 23.98
C ASP A 228 -16.15 -3.26 22.63
N VAL A 229 -15.11 -4.05 22.38
CA VAL A 229 -14.97 -4.81 21.13
C VAL A 229 -15.99 -5.94 21.03
N ALA A 230 -16.30 -6.62 22.13
CA ALA A 230 -17.31 -7.68 22.17
C ALA A 230 -18.73 -7.16 21.87
N LYS A 231 -19.01 -5.87 22.11
CA LYS A 231 -20.27 -5.22 21.76
C LYS A 231 -20.36 -4.85 20.28
N LEU A 232 -19.24 -4.90 19.55
CA LEU A 232 -19.21 -4.67 18.11
C LEU A 232 -19.72 -5.93 17.41
N ASP A 233 -21.05 -6.07 17.37
CA ASP A 233 -21.69 -6.98 16.42
C ASP A 233 -21.35 -6.50 15.00
N TYR A 234 -21.10 -7.43 14.08
CA TYR A 234 -20.61 -7.19 12.72
C TYR A 234 -21.02 -5.82 12.16
N ASN A 235 -20.07 -4.86 12.12
CA ASN A 235 -20.27 -3.44 11.77
C ASN A 235 -20.59 -3.23 10.26
N PHE A 236 -21.55 -3.98 9.70
CA PHE A 236 -22.00 -3.83 8.32
C PHE A 236 -23.28 -2.98 8.27
N LYS A 237 -23.30 -1.94 7.42
CA LYS A 237 -24.56 -1.29 7.04
C LYS A 237 -25.35 -2.26 6.17
N THR A 238 -26.43 -2.81 6.70
CA THR A 238 -27.47 -3.46 5.89
C THR A 238 -28.15 -2.42 5.01
N THR A 239 -27.72 -2.31 3.75
CA THR A 239 -28.55 -1.73 2.68
C THR A 239 -29.19 -2.86 1.89
N SER A 240 -30.26 -3.44 2.44
CA SER A 240 -31.19 -4.26 1.66
C SER A 240 -32.61 -3.87 2.07
N THR A 241 -33.20 -2.94 1.31
CA THR A 241 -34.65 -2.89 1.16
C THR A 241 -35.09 -4.14 0.41
N GLN A 242 -36.03 -4.88 1.00
CA GLN A 242 -36.84 -5.94 0.38
C GLN A 242 -36.05 -7.17 -0.08
N ASP A 243 -35.79 -8.08 0.86
CA ASP A 243 -36.19 -9.49 0.72
C ASP A 243 -36.15 -10.11 2.12
N GLU A 244 -37.29 -10.66 2.54
CA GLU A 244 -37.42 -11.39 3.79
C GLU A 244 -36.70 -12.74 3.71
N GLU A 245 -36.25 -13.22 4.87
CA GLU A 245 -35.62 -14.53 5.13
C GLU A 245 -34.11 -14.67 4.81
N ALA A 246 -33.28 -14.01 5.62
CA ALA A 246 -32.07 -14.65 6.12
C ALA A 246 -31.90 -14.27 7.61
N PRO A 247 -31.93 -15.24 8.55
CA PRO A 247 -31.65 -14.94 9.94
C PRO A 247 -30.15 -14.66 10.05
N PHE A 248 -29.78 -13.38 10.03
CA PHE A 248 -28.44 -12.94 10.38
C PHE A 248 -28.29 -13.14 11.88
N GLN A 249 -27.91 -14.36 12.28
CA GLN A 249 -27.60 -14.69 13.65
C GLN A 249 -26.36 -13.87 14.04
N ALA A 250 -26.55 -12.88 14.92
CA ALA A 250 -25.48 -12.37 15.76
C ALA A 250 -24.72 -13.57 16.32
N SER A 251 -23.41 -13.70 16.06
CA SER A 251 -22.69 -14.79 16.68
C SER A 251 -22.43 -14.37 18.15
N PRO A 252 -22.82 -15.19 19.14
CA PRO A 252 -22.36 -15.05 20.52
C PRO A 252 -20.82 -15.24 20.67
N ASP A 253 -20.10 -15.29 19.55
CA ASP A 253 -18.75 -15.81 19.37
C ASP A 253 -17.69 -14.72 19.49
N ALA A 254 -17.95 -13.47 19.07
CA ALA A 254 -16.92 -12.43 19.07
C ALA A 254 -16.34 -12.14 20.47
N ARG A 255 -17.20 -12.16 21.50
CA ARG A 255 -16.76 -12.04 22.90
C ARG A 255 -15.90 -13.23 23.30
N SER A 256 -16.37 -14.46 23.05
CA SER A 256 -15.67 -15.70 23.38
C SER A 256 -14.35 -15.81 22.64
N GLU A 257 -14.32 -15.50 21.35
CA GLU A 257 -13.14 -15.47 20.50
C GLU A 257 -12.12 -14.45 21.01
N LEU A 258 -12.54 -13.25 21.40
CA LEU A 258 -11.60 -12.26 21.94
C LEU A 258 -11.09 -12.66 23.34
N PHE A 259 -11.88 -13.37 24.14
CA PHE A 259 -11.40 -13.99 25.38
C PHE A 259 -10.42 -15.15 25.12
N GLU A 260 -10.60 -15.91 24.05
CA GLU A 260 -9.67 -16.96 23.62
C GLU A 260 -8.39 -16.40 22.98
N ASN A 261 -8.45 -15.16 22.50
CA ASN A 261 -7.35 -14.44 21.87
C ASN A 261 -7.05 -13.13 22.62
N ASP A 262 -6.92 -13.21 23.94
CA ASP A 262 -6.90 -12.07 24.87
C ASP A 262 -5.61 -11.25 24.86
N ASN A 263 -4.69 -11.52 23.95
CA ASN A 263 -3.40 -10.84 23.82
C ASN A 263 -2.98 -10.71 22.35
N LEU A 264 -1.95 -9.92 22.08
CA LEU A 264 -1.51 -9.62 20.72
C LEU A 264 -0.98 -10.85 19.95
N GLN A 265 -0.35 -11.79 20.64
CA GLN A 265 0.23 -12.99 20.02
C GLN A 265 -0.87 -13.90 19.46
N ASP A 266 -1.90 -14.15 20.27
CA ASP A 266 -3.02 -15.00 19.89
C ASP A 266 -3.90 -14.30 18.85
N LEU A 267 -4.19 -13.01 19.06
CA LEU A 267 -4.97 -12.21 18.11
C LEU A 267 -4.29 -12.10 16.72
N TRP A 268 -2.97 -11.99 16.67
CA TRP A 268 -2.23 -12.04 15.40
C TRP A 268 -2.38 -13.41 14.73
N SER A 269 -2.33 -14.49 15.50
CA SER A 269 -2.49 -15.85 14.99
C SER A 269 -3.89 -16.07 14.39
N LEU A 270 -4.93 -15.54 15.04
CA LEU A 270 -6.29 -15.47 14.48
C LEU A 270 -6.31 -14.66 13.17
N MET A 271 -5.70 -13.47 13.13
CA MET A 271 -5.63 -12.66 11.91
C MET A 271 -4.98 -13.40 10.73
N ILE A 272 -3.87 -14.11 10.96
CA ILE A 272 -3.20 -14.90 9.91
C ILE A 272 -4.08 -16.08 9.47
N ARG A 273 -4.78 -16.74 10.40
CA ARG A 273 -5.72 -17.82 10.08
C ARG A 273 -6.84 -17.32 9.16
N GLU A 274 -7.48 -16.20 9.51
CA GLU A 274 -8.50 -15.55 8.67
C GLU A 274 -7.96 -15.18 7.30
N LEU A 275 -6.79 -14.54 7.24
CA LEU A 275 -6.14 -14.17 5.99
C LEU A 275 -5.85 -15.38 5.08
N LYS A 276 -5.41 -16.51 5.65
CA LYS A 276 -5.13 -17.74 4.88
C LYS A 276 -6.38 -18.39 4.29
N THR A 277 -7.57 -18.13 4.84
CA THR A 277 -8.83 -18.59 4.21
C THR A 277 -9.11 -17.85 2.89
N ILE A 278 -8.68 -16.59 2.80
CA ILE A 278 -8.88 -15.72 1.64
C ILE A 278 -7.71 -15.86 0.65
N ILE A 279 -6.49 -15.93 1.17
CA ILE A 279 -5.24 -15.99 0.42
C ILE A 279 -4.44 -17.22 0.90
N PRO A 280 -4.82 -18.44 0.49
CA PRO A 280 -4.10 -19.64 0.90
C PRO A 280 -2.72 -19.74 0.24
N ASN A 281 -2.51 -19.04 -0.88
CA ASN A 281 -1.24 -18.95 -1.59
C ASN A 281 -1.18 -17.63 -2.40
N GLN A 282 -0.02 -17.29 -2.95
CA GLN A 282 0.15 -16.05 -3.73
C GLN A 282 -0.61 -16.04 -5.07
N ASP A 283 -1.06 -17.19 -5.60
CA ASP A 283 -1.84 -17.24 -6.85
C ASP A 283 -3.29 -16.75 -6.64
N ALA A 284 -3.78 -16.73 -5.40
CA ALA A 284 -5.04 -16.09 -5.02
C ALA A 284 -4.99 -14.54 -5.14
N LEU A 285 -3.78 -13.96 -5.18
CA LEU A 285 -3.61 -12.53 -5.41
C LEU A 285 -3.59 -12.23 -6.91
N GLY A 286 -4.61 -11.54 -7.40
CA GLY A 286 -4.68 -11.05 -8.77
C GLY A 286 -3.47 -10.18 -9.10
N LYS A 287 -2.85 -10.44 -10.27
CA LYS A 287 -1.71 -9.67 -10.76
C LYS A 287 -2.15 -8.39 -11.45
N VAL A 288 -3.43 -8.25 -11.78
CA VAL A 288 -3.99 -6.99 -12.27
C VAL A 288 -4.25 -6.05 -11.09
N LEU A 289 -3.51 -4.95 -11.06
CA LEU A 289 -3.62 -3.88 -10.07
C LEU A 289 -4.40 -2.70 -10.65
N HIS A 290 -5.21 -2.05 -9.82
CA HIS A 290 -6.12 -1.01 -10.29
C HIS A 290 -5.93 0.31 -9.54
N VAL A 291 -6.00 1.41 -10.29
CA VAL A 291 -6.17 2.75 -9.71
C VAL A 291 -7.44 3.39 -10.24
N GLU A 292 -8.23 3.93 -9.33
CA GLU A 292 -9.39 4.77 -9.63
C GLU A 292 -9.09 6.24 -9.31
N PHE A 293 -9.38 7.14 -10.25
CA PHE A 293 -9.24 8.57 -10.05
C PHE A 293 -10.59 9.20 -9.74
N ARG A 294 -10.67 9.89 -8.60
CA ARG A 294 -11.86 10.62 -8.17
C ARG A 294 -11.63 12.11 -8.09
N SER A 295 -12.69 12.87 -8.29
CA SER A 295 -12.70 14.31 -8.15
C SER A 295 -12.67 14.71 -6.67
N GLN A 296 -11.79 15.65 -6.30
CA GLN A 296 -11.68 16.15 -4.92
C GLN A 296 -12.89 16.96 -4.46
N SER A 297 -13.68 17.51 -5.39
CA SER A 297 -14.80 18.40 -5.06
C SER A 297 -16.08 17.66 -4.72
N ASP A 298 -16.32 16.50 -5.35
CA ASP A 298 -17.61 15.80 -5.35
C ASP A 298 -17.47 14.27 -5.25
N GLY A 299 -16.25 13.73 -5.14
CA GLY A 299 -16.01 12.28 -5.04
C GLY A 299 -16.32 11.49 -6.32
N SER A 300 -16.75 12.15 -7.41
CA SER A 300 -17.14 11.48 -8.66
C SER A 300 -15.95 10.84 -9.37
N ILE A 301 -16.19 9.71 -10.05
CA ILE A 301 -15.17 8.99 -10.80
C ILE A 301 -14.80 9.78 -12.06
N ILE A 302 -13.52 10.12 -12.20
CA ILE A 302 -12.92 10.76 -13.38
C ILE A 302 -12.53 9.68 -14.41
N GLY A 303 -12.10 8.53 -13.93
CA GLY A 303 -11.71 7.38 -14.73
C GLY A 303 -10.70 6.52 -13.98
N SER A 304 -10.20 5.47 -14.61
CA SER A 304 -9.37 4.48 -13.94
C SER A 304 -8.30 3.91 -14.87
N LYS A 305 -7.38 3.14 -14.30
CA LYS A 305 -6.33 2.45 -15.05
C LYS A 305 -5.93 1.14 -14.37
N SER A 306 -5.82 0.09 -15.16
CA SER A 306 -5.30 -1.21 -14.73
C SER A 306 -3.91 -1.46 -15.31
N PHE A 307 -3.07 -2.18 -14.58
CA PHE A 307 -1.74 -2.62 -15.01
C PHE A 307 -1.33 -3.91 -14.31
N VAL A 308 -0.34 -4.60 -14.84
CA VAL A 308 0.11 -5.90 -14.30
C VAL A 308 1.23 -5.71 -13.29
N TYR A 309 1.14 -6.40 -12.16
CA TYR A 309 2.19 -6.53 -11.16
C TYR A 309 3.49 -7.05 -11.79
N ASN A 310 4.63 -6.46 -11.39
CA ASN A 310 5.93 -6.83 -11.93
C ASN A 310 6.98 -6.90 -10.81
N ALA A 311 7.29 -8.13 -10.38
CA ALA A 311 8.26 -8.42 -9.32
C ALA A 311 9.62 -7.74 -9.56
N ASN A 312 10.19 -7.92 -10.75
CA ASN A 312 11.50 -7.35 -11.12
C ASN A 312 11.53 -5.82 -11.04
N THR A 313 10.42 -5.15 -11.34
CA THR A 313 10.32 -3.69 -11.26
C THR A 313 10.24 -3.24 -9.82
N ILE A 314 9.41 -3.89 -9.00
CA ILE A 314 9.26 -3.50 -7.61
C ILE A 314 10.51 -3.83 -6.78
N ASP A 315 11.20 -4.94 -7.05
CA ASP A 315 12.45 -5.30 -6.37
C ASP A 315 13.57 -4.31 -6.65
N ARG A 316 13.74 -3.91 -7.91
CA ARG A 316 14.72 -2.87 -8.28
C ARG A 316 14.37 -1.54 -7.62
N TYR A 317 13.09 -1.16 -7.61
CA TYR A 317 12.64 0.08 -6.98
C TYR A 317 12.93 0.06 -5.47
N VAL A 318 12.47 -0.97 -4.77
CA VAL A 318 12.67 -1.14 -3.31
C VAL A 318 14.15 -1.09 -2.95
N LYS A 319 14.99 -1.85 -3.67
CA LYS A 319 16.44 -1.88 -3.42
C LYS A 319 17.07 -0.51 -3.59
N ASP A 320 16.73 0.21 -4.66
CA ASP A 320 17.27 1.55 -4.90
C ASP A 320 16.76 2.57 -3.87
N THR A 321 15.48 2.53 -3.49
CA THR A 321 14.90 3.43 -2.48
C THR A 321 15.46 3.17 -1.08
N LEU A 322 15.68 1.91 -0.69
CA LEU A 322 16.27 1.59 0.60
C LEU A 322 17.73 2.03 0.71
N ARG A 323 18.51 2.00 -0.37
CA ARG A 323 19.85 2.60 -0.39
C ARG A 323 19.83 4.10 -0.08
N PHE A 324 18.81 4.83 -0.55
CA PHE A 324 18.61 6.23 -0.15
C PHE A 324 18.32 6.33 1.35
N TRP A 325 17.37 5.54 1.87
CA TRP A 325 17.01 5.57 3.29
C TRP A 325 18.18 5.20 4.21
N LYS A 326 18.97 4.19 3.84
CA LYS A 326 20.16 3.72 4.55
C LYS A 326 21.36 4.66 4.42
N GLY A 327 21.33 5.60 3.48
CA GLY A 327 22.44 6.53 3.23
C GLY A 327 23.56 5.93 2.38
N ASP A 328 23.32 4.80 1.71
CA ASP A 328 24.28 4.11 0.82
C ASP A 328 24.45 4.80 -0.54
N ARG A 329 23.72 5.89 -0.77
CA ARG A 329 23.82 6.77 -1.94
C ARG A 329 23.24 8.14 -1.63
N GLU A 330 23.69 9.13 -2.39
CA GLU A 330 23.11 10.48 -2.38
C GLU A 330 21.65 10.48 -2.87
N PRO A 331 20.82 11.42 -2.37
CA PRO A 331 19.45 11.61 -2.83
C PRO A 331 19.42 12.10 -4.27
N LYS A 332 18.50 11.56 -5.06
CA LYS A 332 18.27 11.93 -6.45
C LYS A 332 17.29 13.10 -6.55
N GLY A 333 17.58 14.00 -7.48
CA GLY A 333 16.62 15.02 -7.90
C GLY A 333 15.51 14.44 -8.77
N VAL A 334 14.68 15.33 -9.29
CA VAL A 334 13.59 14.95 -10.18
C VAL A 334 14.12 14.48 -11.54
N GLU A 335 13.40 13.55 -12.18
CA GLU A 335 13.67 13.19 -13.58
C GLU A 335 13.51 14.42 -14.49
N ILE A 336 14.24 14.44 -15.61
CA ILE A 336 14.31 15.63 -16.48
C ILE A 336 12.93 16.01 -17.02
N GLU A 337 12.09 15.03 -17.33
CA GLU A 337 10.73 15.21 -17.84
C GLU A 337 9.81 15.87 -16.81
N ASP A 338 10.12 15.73 -15.52
CA ASP A 338 9.35 16.28 -14.41
C ASP A 338 9.98 17.57 -13.83
N ALA A 339 11.08 18.08 -14.43
CA ALA A 339 11.80 19.26 -13.97
C ALA A 339 10.94 20.53 -13.91
N PHE A 340 9.84 20.59 -14.68
CA PHE A 340 8.88 21.71 -14.60
C PHE A 340 8.28 21.89 -13.19
N LYS A 341 8.18 20.81 -12.40
CA LYS A 341 7.65 20.86 -11.03
C LYS A 341 8.62 21.52 -10.05
N CYS A 342 9.89 21.70 -10.39
CA CYS A 342 10.82 22.51 -9.58
C CYS A 342 10.38 23.98 -9.49
N ARG A 343 9.54 24.48 -10.43
CA ARG A 343 9.03 25.85 -10.42
C ARG A 343 8.08 26.15 -9.26
N ILE A 344 7.46 25.13 -8.69
CA ILE A 344 6.49 25.23 -7.59
C ILE A 344 7.01 24.60 -6.29
N CYS A 345 8.30 24.23 -6.26
CA CYS A 345 8.91 23.60 -5.09
C CYS A 345 9.34 24.66 -4.07
N GLU A 346 8.93 24.51 -2.81
CA GLU A 346 9.30 25.46 -1.73
C GLU A 346 10.81 25.53 -1.45
N PHE A 347 11.58 24.51 -1.87
CA PHE A 347 13.03 24.42 -1.67
C PHE A 347 13.81 24.78 -2.93
N ALA A 348 13.14 25.35 -3.95
CA ALA A 348 13.75 25.49 -5.27
C ALA A 348 14.94 26.46 -5.29
N GLU A 349 15.01 27.43 -4.39
CA GLU A 349 16.09 28.41 -4.30
C GLU A 349 17.39 27.77 -3.79
N ASP A 350 17.30 26.96 -2.74
CA ASP A 350 18.44 26.31 -2.08
C ASP A 350 18.75 24.89 -2.61
N CYS A 351 18.06 24.44 -3.65
CA CYS A 351 18.23 23.09 -4.18
C CYS A 351 19.51 22.98 -5.03
N SER A 352 20.56 22.40 -4.44
CA SER A 352 21.86 22.18 -5.10
C SER A 352 21.75 21.42 -6.43
N TRP A 353 20.88 20.42 -6.53
CA TRP A 353 20.65 19.70 -7.78
C TRP A 353 20.11 20.61 -8.89
N ARG A 354 19.19 21.52 -8.56
CA ARG A 354 18.64 22.48 -9.51
C ARG A 354 19.73 23.45 -9.97
N GLN A 355 20.52 23.98 -9.04
CA GLN A 355 21.65 24.87 -9.33
C GLN A 355 22.67 24.19 -10.27
N ASN A 356 23.04 22.94 -9.98
CA ASN A 356 23.95 22.16 -10.82
C ASN A 356 23.38 21.93 -12.23
N LYS A 357 22.09 21.59 -12.35
CA LYS A 357 21.45 21.38 -13.66
C LYS A 357 21.34 22.66 -14.50
N ILE A 358 21.12 23.81 -13.86
CA ILE A 358 21.19 25.11 -14.54
C ILE A 358 22.62 25.35 -15.04
N GLY A 359 23.64 25.08 -14.21
CA GLY A 359 25.04 25.17 -14.60
C GLY A 359 25.40 24.29 -15.80
N GLU A 360 25.01 23.01 -15.79
CA GLU A 360 25.21 22.07 -16.90
C GLU A 360 24.55 22.58 -18.21
N ALA A 361 23.34 23.15 -18.13
CA ALA A 361 22.63 23.68 -19.29
C ALA A 361 23.32 24.93 -19.86
N VAL A 362 23.77 25.85 -19.00
CA VAL A 362 24.54 27.04 -19.41
C VAL A 362 25.85 26.62 -20.07
N GLN A 363 26.57 25.64 -19.51
CA GLN A 363 27.78 25.10 -20.11
C GLN A 363 27.51 24.48 -21.48
N ARG A 364 26.48 23.62 -21.62
CA ARG A 364 26.10 23.04 -22.91
C ARG A 364 25.75 24.10 -23.95
N PHE A 365 25.06 25.17 -23.55
CA PHE A 365 24.76 26.28 -24.45
C PHE A 365 26.04 26.98 -24.90
N ARG A 366 26.93 27.33 -23.95
CA ARG A 366 28.24 27.93 -24.27
C ARG A 366 29.05 27.06 -25.23
N THR A 367 29.16 25.75 -24.98
CA THR A 367 29.88 24.81 -25.85
C THR A 367 29.25 24.73 -27.24
N ARG A 368 27.91 24.76 -27.34
CA ARG A 368 27.20 24.80 -28.64
C ARG A 368 27.43 26.11 -29.38
N SER A 369 27.36 27.26 -28.70
CA SER A 369 27.61 28.58 -29.31
C SER A 369 29.05 28.72 -29.82
N ILE A 370 30.02 28.18 -29.07
CA ILE A 370 31.42 28.12 -29.48
C ILE A 370 31.59 27.18 -30.70
N ALA A 371 30.91 26.03 -30.71
CA ALA A 371 30.97 25.08 -31.82
C ALA A 371 30.22 25.56 -33.08
N SER A 372 29.22 26.43 -32.96
CA SER A 372 28.44 26.98 -34.08
C SER A 372 29.00 28.29 -34.66
N GLY A 373 30.14 28.78 -34.17
CA GLY A 373 30.83 29.93 -34.76
C GLY A 373 30.06 31.26 -34.75
N GLN A 374 29.02 31.41 -33.92
CA GLN A 374 28.33 32.70 -33.77
C GLN A 374 28.97 33.50 -32.63
N PRO A 375 29.60 34.66 -32.90
CA PRO A 375 30.01 35.58 -31.85
C PRO A 375 28.74 36.20 -31.26
N GLY A 376 28.59 36.10 -29.94
CA GLY A 376 27.49 36.71 -29.20
C GLY A 376 27.52 38.23 -29.35
N GLY A 377 26.43 38.78 -29.89
CA GLY A 377 26.11 40.21 -29.85
C GLY A 377 25.23 40.52 -28.66
#